data_AF-A0A7Y5KXT2-F1
#
_entry.id   AF-A0A7Y5KXT2-F1
#
_cell.length_a   1.000
_cell.length_b   1.000
_cell.length_c   1.000
_cell.angle_alpha   90.00
_cell.angle_beta   90.00
_cell.angle_gamma   90.00
#
_symmetry.space_group_name_H-M   'P 1'
#
loop_
_entity.id
_entity.type
_entity.pdbx_description
1 polymer ?
#
loop_
_entity_poly.entity_id
_entity_poly.type
_entity_poly.pdbx_seq_one_letter_code
_entity_poly.pdbx_strand_id
1 'polypeptide(L)'
;MDPLSLSVQRMHDELSRRLEPPPPGVEVEHPSAVLRLVVEGATPDEVFKALRLYEYRADNLRPFVIFADVFEHEAGFVAQAIEQLAGDEANVREGLAEDGRLIEAVDAHRFDRTSEGLIAALSAFARAIAKELAGLVVVISPPQVKDVAAYGRFVAQLIHCAALPELVLVVRDHRVPAVMDLIANTVTLNVDRKALARHVRNLRSAHDVGPKRENAPALTPERRKALEDRLGRRLMGKRTGQALKELLFDAGQAQGEGNFELAAKKFRMARTLCLVSGLKHEHATCAIAVGTAEFSCGRTPRALEAFRQGVKLAQELGAVQLELQATLGIASTFLNEKMYDDARAGYQRVYDLADGSPGMRVEALRMQGECFDAQLRPGDAVANWNRAIDEVAALDPLLRTATSYTLVARRLGEVLTRIGRAHEVPPIDARVRSLEAEATASVQAARAGASSEVRV
;
A
#
# COMPACT_ATOMS: atom_id res chain seq x y z
N MET A 1 21.17 2.23 12.21
CA MET A 1 20.24 2.66 11.16
C MET A 1 19.98 1.48 10.26
N ASP A 2 18.72 1.18 9.93
CA ASP A 2 18.39 0.08 9.04
C ASP A 2 18.79 0.42 7.58
N PRO A 3 18.95 -0.59 6.71
CA PRO A 3 19.39 -0.36 5.33
C PRO A 3 18.46 0.53 4.49
N LEU A 4 17.14 0.53 4.73
CA LEU A 4 16.22 1.40 4.01
C LEU A 4 16.46 2.85 4.40
N SER A 5 16.54 3.15 5.70
CA SER A 5 16.85 4.50 6.18
C SER A 5 18.19 5.02 5.67
N LEU A 6 19.22 4.18 5.62
CA LEU A 6 20.53 4.56 5.06
C LEU A 6 20.43 4.89 3.56
N SER A 7 19.67 4.11 2.80
CA SER A 7 19.46 4.36 1.37
C SER A 7 18.67 5.64 1.12
N VAL A 8 17.64 5.92 1.93
CA VAL A 8 16.89 7.18 1.87
C VAL A 8 17.81 8.36 2.20
N GLN A 9 18.64 8.27 3.23
CA GLN A 9 19.58 9.33 3.59
C GLN A 9 20.56 9.62 2.44
N ARG A 10 21.12 8.60 1.80
CA ARG A 10 22.02 8.79 0.65
C ARG A 10 21.33 9.45 -0.54
N MET A 11 20.10 9.05 -0.84
CA MET A 11 19.28 9.68 -1.87
C MET A 11 19.03 11.16 -1.54
N HIS A 12 18.72 11.47 -0.28
CA HIS A 12 18.53 12.84 0.19
C HIS A 12 19.79 13.67 0.06
N ASP A 13 20.96 13.15 0.46
CA ASP A 13 22.24 13.84 0.33
C ASP A 13 22.62 14.10 -1.14
N GLU A 14 22.24 13.20 -2.04
CA GLU A 14 22.41 13.39 -3.48
C GLU A 14 21.44 14.45 -4.03
N LEU A 15 20.18 14.41 -3.60
CA LEU A 15 19.17 15.38 -4.01
C LEU A 15 19.51 16.79 -3.50
N SER A 16 19.93 16.96 -2.24
CA SER A 16 20.34 18.25 -1.68
C SER A 16 21.48 18.88 -2.49
N ARG A 17 22.52 18.11 -2.81
CA ARG A 17 23.64 18.59 -3.64
C ARG A 17 23.23 19.04 -5.04
N ARG A 18 22.10 18.55 -5.57
CA ARG A 18 21.56 18.93 -6.88
C ARG A 18 20.58 20.10 -6.81
N LEU A 19 19.97 20.35 -5.65
CA LEU A 19 18.97 21.39 -5.45
C LEU A 19 19.55 22.68 -4.83
N GLU A 20 20.70 22.62 -4.18
CA GLU A 20 21.37 23.77 -3.57
C GLU A 20 22.02 24.68 -4.64
N PRO A 21 21.91 26.02 -4.51
CA PRO A 21 22.64 26.95 -5.37
C PRO A 21 24.15 26.86 -5.08
N PRO A 22 25.02 27.01 -6.10
CA PRO A 22 26.46 27.00 -5.88
C PRO A 22 26.92 28.19 -5.03
N PRO A 23 28.07 28.07 -4.34
CA PRO A 23 28.63 29.17 -3.55
C PRO A 23 28.90 30.42 -4.40
N PRO A 24 28.86 31.63 -3.81
CA PRO A 24 29.15 32.87 -4.52
C PRO A 24 30.53 32.84 -5.21
N GLY A 25 30.58 33.21 -6.50
CA GLY A 25 31.83 33.29 -7.27
C GLY A 25 32.23 32.02 -8.03
N VAL A 26 31.41 30.98 -7.99
CA VAL A 26 31.53 29.79 -8.85
C VAL A 26 30.62 29.97 -10.06
N GLU A 27 31.19 29.96 -11.28
CA GLU A 27 30.38 29.92 -12.50
C GLU A 27 29.54 28.63 -12.52
N VAL A 28 28.25 28.80 -12.78
CA VAL A 28 27.28 27.71 -12.75
C VAL A 28 27.34 26.98 -14.10
N GLU A 29 27.95 25.80 -14.16
CA GLU A 29 27.41 24.76 -15.05
C GLU A 29 26.10 24.33 -14.37
N HIS A 30 24.97 24.87 -14.84
CA HIS A 30 23.63 24.76 -14.22
C HIS A 30 23.43 23.50 -13.35
N PRO A 31 22.97 23.58 -12.08
CA PRO A 31 22.49 22.39 -11.38
C PRO A 31 21.40 21.81 -12.28
N SER A 32 21.63 20.62 -12.82
CA SER A 32 20.80 20.17 -13.93
C SER A 32 19.34 20.13 -13.49
N ALA A 33 18.53 20.99 -14.12
CA ALA A 33 17.10 21.12 -13.89
C ALA A 33 16.31 19.85 -14.28
N VAL A 34 17.00 18.80 -14.74
CA VAL A 34 16.45 17.47 -14.98
C VAL A 34 17.33 16.41 -14.35
N LEU A 35 16.74 15.57 -13.50
CA LEU A 35 17.35 14.44 -12.82
C LEU A 35 16.59 13.17 -13.13
N ARG A 36 17.31 12.06 -13.30
CA ARG A 36 16.75 10.73 -13.45
C ARG A 36 16.81 9.97 -12.12
N LEU A 37 15.65 9.65 -11.55
CA LEU A 37 15.54 8.89 -10.31
C LEU A 37 15.65 7.39 -10.60
N VAL A 38 16.82 6.83 -10.33
CA VAL A 38 17.10 5.40 -10.47
C VAL A 38 16.68 4.68 -9.20
N VAL A 39 15.69 3.78 -9.31
CA VAL A 39 15.16 3.04 -8.17
C VAL A 39 15.52 1.57 -8.28
N GLU A 40 16.25 1.05 -7.29
CA GLU A 40 16.58 -0.36 -7.18
C GLU A 40 16.12 -0.91 -5.84
N GLY A 41 15.42 -2.04 -5.88
CA GLY A 41 14.97 -2.72 -4.67
C GLY A 41 13.86 -2.03 -3.90
N ALA A 42 13.51 -0.75 -4.12
CA ALA A 42 12.42 -0.07 -3.41
C ALA A 42 11.04 -0.27 -4.08
N THR A 43 9.99 -0.35 -3.27
CA THR A 43 8.58 -0.37 -3.71
C THR A 43 8.12 1.05 -4.08
N PRO A 44 7.04 1.21 -4.88
CA PRO A 44 6.49 2.54 -5.18
C PRO A 44 6.11 3.35 -3.94
N ASP A 45 5.55 2.70 -2.91
CA ASP A 45 5.21 3.34 -1.64
C ASP A 45 6.45 3.83 -0.89
N GLU A 46 7.53 3.04 -0.85
CA GLU A 46 8.80 3.48 -0.25
C GLU A 46 9.44 4.64 -1.02
N VAL A 47 9.36 4.66 -2.36
CA VAL A 47 9.83 5.78 -3.18
C VAL A 47 9.05 7.06 -2.84
N PHE A 48 7.71 6.96 -2.83
CA PHE A 48 6.84 8.09 -2.52
C PHE A 48 7.12 8.64 -1.11
N LYS A 49 7.21 7.76 -0.10
CA LYS A 49 7.55 8.14 1.26
C LYS A 49 8.95 8.76 1.36
N ALA A 50 9.94 8.22 0.66
CA ALA A 50 11.29 8.77 0.64
C ALA A 50 11.31 10.20 0.08
N LEU A 51 10.54 10.48 -0.98
CA LEU A 51 10.42 11.82 -1.57
C LEU A 51 9.69 12.80 -0.63
N ARG A 52 8.54 12.41 -0.07
CA ARG A 52 7.80 13.26 0.89
C ARG A 52 8.61 13.54 2.17
N LEU A 53 9.40 12.58 2.65
CA LEU A 53 10.33 12.80 3.77
C LEU A 53 11.39 13.86 3.45
N TYR A 54 11.83 13.95 2.19
CA TYR A 54 12.74 15.03 1.78
C TYR A 54 12.02 16.38 1.78
N GLU A 55 10.82 16.42 1.20
CA GLU A 55 10.02 17.64 1.10
C GLU A 55 9.75 18.28 2.46
N TYR A 56 9.49 17.48 3.50
CA TYR A 56 9.23 17.92 4.87
C TYR A 56 10.48 18.35 5.66
N ARG A 57 11.67 18.36 5.06
CA ARG A 57 12.85 18.89 5.76
C ARG A 57 12.68 20.39 6.01
N ALA A 58 13.06 20.84 7.19
CA ALA A 58 12.94 22.24 7.59
C ALA A 58 13.79 23.20 6.74
N ASP A 59 14.84 22.69 6.09
CA ASP A 59 15.72 23.44 5.19
C ASP A 59 15.28 23.37 3.72
N ASN A 60 14.21 22.64 3.40
CA ASN A 60 13.72 22.55 2.03
C ASN A 60 12.87 23.79 1.66
N LEU A 61 13.33 24.52 0.65
CA LEU A 61 12.64 25.69 0.10
C LEU A 61 12.00 25.41 -1.27
N ARG A 62 11.79 24.15 -1.64
CA ARG A 62 11.15 23.78 -2.90
C ARG A 62 10.02 22.77 -2.64
N PRO A 63 8.74 23.15 -2.75
CA PRO A 63 7.64 22.19 -2.66
C PRO A 63 7.73 21.14 -3.77
N PHE A 64 7.15 19.96 -3.53
CA PHE A 64 7.14 18.85 -4.47
C PHE A 64 5.74 18.61 -5.03
N VAL A 65 5.65 18.56 -6.36
CA VAL A 65 4.49 18.02 -7.08
C VAL A 65 4.89 16.64 -7.60
N ILE A 66 4.24 15.57 -7.13
CA ILE A 66 4.65 14.18 -7.41
C ILE A 66 3.55 13.45 -8.16
N PHE A 67 3.69 13.31 -9.47
CA PHE A 67 2.76 12.53 -10.29
C PHE A 67 3.11 11.04 -10.22
N ALA A 68 2.25 10.25 -9.57
CA ALA A 68 2.50 8.85 -9.23
C ALA A 68 1.41 7.87 -9.70
N ASP A 69 0.60 8.28 -10.69
CA ASP A 69 -0.39 7.40 -11.33
C ASP A 69 0.25 6.43 -12.34
N VAL A 70 -0.44 5.34 -12.66
CA VAL A 70 0.01 4.40 -13.70
C VAL A 70 0.00 5.10 -15.06
N PHE A 71 1.11 5.02 -15.80
CA PHE A 71 1.17 5.58 -17.15
C PHE A 71 0.61 4.56 -18.16
N GLU A 72 -0.70 4.61 -18.38
CA GLU A 72 -1.37 3.78 -19.39
C GLU A 72 -1.31 4.39 -20.79
N HIS A 73 -1.67 5.67 -20.88
CA HIS A 73 -1.60 6.50 -22.08
C HIS A 73 -1.42 7.97 -21.67
N GLU A 74 -0.79 8.76 -22.55
CA GLU A 74 -0.39 10.15 -22.27
C GLU A 74 -1.56 11.04 -21.83
N ALA A 75 -2.65 11.06 -22.61
CA ALA A 75 -3.79 11.94 -22.33
C ALA A 75 -4.45 11.69 -20.96
N GLY A 76 -4.49 10.44 -20.50
CA GLY A 76 -5.09 10.08 -19.21
C GLY A 76 -4.19 10.49 -18.06
N PHE A 77 -2.88 10.22 -18.20
CA PHE A 77 -1.88 10.62 -17.22
C PHE A 77 -1.81 12.15 -17.08
N VAL A 78 -1.83 12.90 -18.19
CA VAL A 78 -1.84 14.37 -18.17
C VAL A 78 -3.11 14.93 -17.52
N ALA A 79 -4.29 14.36 -17.82
CA ALA A 79 -5.53 14.81 -17.21
C ALA A 79 -5.52 14.63 -15.68
N GLN A 80 -5.00 13.50 -15.20
CA GLN A 80 -4.80 13.24 -13.76
C GLN A 80 -3.75 14.18 -13.15
N ALA A 81 -2.64 14.42 -13.86
CA ALA A 81 -1.60 15.33 -13.41
C ALA A 81 -2.09 16.77 -13.26
N ILE A 82 -2.94 17.27 -14.16
CA ILE A 82 -3.55 18.62 -14.03
C ILE A 82 -4.47 18.70 -12.82
N GLU A 83 -5.29 17.68 -12.58
CA GLU A 83 -6.17 17.61 -11.41
C GLU A 83 -5.35 17.62 -10.11
N GLN A 84 -4.31 16.80 -10.06
CA GLN A 84 -3.41 16.75 -8.90
C GLN A 84 -2.68 18.08 -8.69
N LEU A 85 -2.19 18.70 -9.77
CA LEU A 85 -1.48 19.98 -9.71
C LEU A 85 -2.37 21.09 -9.12
N ALA A 86 -3.67 21.11 -9.44
CA ALA A 86 -4.61 22.07 -8.86
C ALA A 86 -4.71 21.92 -7.34
N GLY A 87 -4.75 20.67 -6.84
CA GLY A 87 -4.77 20.39 -5.40
C GLY A 87 -3.44 20.73 -4.72
N ASP A 88 -2.31 20.35 -5.32
CA ASP A 88 -0.97 20.65 -4.80
C ASP A 88 -0.71 22.17 -4.76
N GLU A 89 -1.15 22.93 -5.78
CA GLU A 89 -1.09 24.40 -5.79
C GLU A 89 -1.87 25.02 -4.64
N ALA A 90 -3.11 24.59 -4.44
CA ALA A 90 -3.97 25.13 -3.40
C ALA A 90 -3.36 24.90 -2.01
N ASN A 91 -2.80 23.71 -1.77
CA ASN A 91 -2.16 23.36 -0.50
C ASN A 91 -0.92 24.22 -0.23
N VAL A 92 -0.04 24.42 -1.22
CA VAL A 92 1.15 25.28 -1.07
C VAL A 92 0.76 26.72 -0.79
N ARG A 93 -0.25 27.24 -1.51
CA ARG A 93 -0.75 28.60 -1.33
C ARG A 93 -1.38 28.80 0.04
N GLU A 94 -2.18 27.83 0.50
CA GLU A 94 -2.77 27.86 1.85
C GLU A 94 -1.67 27.86 2.93
N GLY A 95 -0.69 26.96 2.83
CA GLY A 95 0.43 26.90 3.77
C GLY A 95 1.24 28.21 3.83
N LEU A 96 1.56 28.81 2.68
CA LEU A 96 2.26 30.11 2.65
C LEU A 96 1.39 31.23 3.25
N ALA A 97 0.07 31.20 3.03
CA ALA A 97 -0.84 32.20 3.58
C ALA A 97 -0.94 32.13 5.11
N GLU A 98 -0.85 30.95 5.71
CA GLU A 98 -0.74 30.78 7.17
C GLU A 98 0.51 31.49 7.74
N ASP A 99 1.59 31.51 6.97
CA ASP A 99 2.85 32.22 7.28
C ASP A 99 2.83 33.70 6.85
N GLY A 100 1.67 34.23 6.41
CA GLY A 100 1.51 35.62 5.98
C GLY A 100 2.13 35.96 4.63
N ARG A 101 2.49 34.95 3.83
CA ARG A 101 3.08 35.10 2.49
C ARG A 101 2.04 34.77 1.43
N LEU A 102 1.90 35.62 0.43
CA LEU A 102 0.87 35.46 -0.60
C LEU A 102 1.52 35.24 -1.98
N ILE A 103 1.17 34.13 -2.60
CA ILE A 103 1.50 33.86 -4.01
C ILE A 103 0.25 33.99 -4.88
N GLU A 104 0.48 34.26 -6.17
CA GLU A 104 -0.59 34.37 -7.16
C GLU A 104 -1.21 33.00 -7.43
N ALA A 105 -2.55 32.93 -7.45
CA ALA A 105 -3.27 31.68 -7.69
C ALA A 105 -3.14 31.25 -9.15
N VAL A 106 -2.78 29.99 -9.37
CA VAL A 106 -2.68 29.39 -10.71
C VAL A 106 -3.79 28.36 -10.90
N ASP A 107 -4.79 28.73 -11.70
CA ASP A 107 -5.89 27.84 -12.07
C ASP A 107 -5.41 26.84 -13.15
N ALA A 108 -4.93 25.68 -12.69
CA ALA A 108 -4.42 24.62 -13.55
C ALA A 108 -5.47 24.10 -14.56
N HIS A 109 -6.77 24.23 -14.27
CA HIS A 109 -7.84 23.77 -15.16
C HIS A 109 -8.04 24.65 -16.39
N ARG A 110 -7.44 25.84 -16.45
CA ARG A 110 -7.46 26.72 -17.64
C ARG A 110 -6.55 26.25 -18.75
N PHE A 111 -5.62 25.35 -18.45
CA PHE A 111 -4.69 24.82 -19.42
C PHE A 111 -5.29 23.59 -20.11
N ASP A 112 -4.94 23.43 -21.38
CA ASP A 112 -5.37 22.27 -22.15
C ASP A 112 -4.88 20.97 -21.51
N ARG A 113 -5.66 19.89 -21.65
CA ARG A 113 -5.29 18.56 -21.13
C ARG A 113 -4.30 17.84 -22.05
N THR A 114 -3.23 18.55 -22.40
CA THR A 114 -2.12 18.11 -23.25
C THR A 114 -0.81 18.29 -22.49
N SER A 115 0.25 17.63 -22.95
CA SER A 115 1.59 17.76 -22.38
C SER A 115 2.06 19.22 -22.39
N GLU A 116 1.74 19.98 -23.44
CA GLU A 116 2.02 21.42 -23.53
C GLU A 116 1.23 22.24 -22.49
N GLY A 117 -0.04 21.92 -22.28
CA GLY A 117 -0.85 22.57 -21.26
C GLY A 117 -0.35 22.28 -19.84
N LEU A 118 0.06 21.04 -19.56
CA LEU A 118 0.71 20.69 -18.29
C LEU A 118 2.03 21.44 -18.09
N ILE A 119 2.87 21.53 -19.12
CA ILE A 119 4.13 22.30 -19.10
C ILE A 119 3.83 23.78 -18.77
N ALA A 120 2.81 24.36 -19.40
CA ALA A 120 2.41 25.74 -19.17
C ALA A 120 1.86 25.96 -17.74
N ALA A 121 1.06 25.03 -17.23
CA ALA A 121 0.54 25.08 -15.86
C ALA A 121 1.67 25.00 -14.82
N LEU A 122 2.58 24.02 -14.97
CA LEU A 122 3.76 23.87 -14.11
C LEU A 122 4.66 25.11 -14.15
N SER A 123 4.85 25.69 -15.34
CA SER A 123 5.65 26.90 -15.53
C SER A 123 5.02 28.11 -14.84
N ALA A 124 3.70 28.27 -14.92
CA ALA A 124 2.98 29.34 -14.24
C ALA A 124 3.09 29.18 -12.72
N PHE A 125 2.89 27.97 -12.21
CA PHE A 125 2.97 27.69 -10.78
C PHE A 125 4.40 27.90 -10.23
N ALA A 126 5.42 27.42 -10.93
CA ALA A 126 6.82 27.62 -10.55
C ALA A 126 7.17 29.12 -10.46
N ARG A 127 6.72 29.95 -11.41
CA ARG A 127 6.93 31.41 -11.37
C ARG A 127 6.17 32.10 -10.23
N ALA A 128 4.98 31.62 -9.89
CA ALA A 128 4.21 32.15 -8.76
C ALA A 128 4.92 31.85 -7.44
N ILE A 129 5.43 30.62 -7.27
CA ILE A 129 6.17 30.19 -6.08
C ILE A 129 7.53 30.87 -5.94
N ALA A 130 8.25 31.07 -7.04
CA ALA A 130 9.61 31.63 -7.04
C ALA A 130 9.72 33.04 -6.42
N LYS A 131 8.59 33.72 -6.19
CA LYS A 131 8.52 34.99 -5.45
C LYS A 131 8.82 34.83 -3.96
N GLU A 132 8.52 33.66 -3.39
CA GLU A 132 8.59 33.39 -1.95
C GLU A 132 9.53 32.24 -1.58
N LEU A 133 9.73 31.28 -2.49
CA LEU A 133 10.49 30.05 -2.28
C LEU A 133 11.53 29.86 -3.39
N ALA A 134 12.42 28.87 -3.25
CA ALA A 134 13.51 28.63 -4.19
C ALA A 134 13.09 27.98 -5.51
N GLY A 135 11.80 27.71 -5.71
CA GLY A 135 11.23 27.11 -6.91
C GLY A 135 10.45 25.83 -6.64
N LEU A 136 10.16 25.05 -7.68
CA LEU A 136 9.30 23.87 -7.64
C LEU A 136 10.09 22.60 -8.06
N VAL A 137 9.91 21.51 -7.32
CA VAL A 137 10.35 20.17 -7.78
C VAL A 137 9.15 19.42 -8.35
N VAL A 138 9.24 19.04 -9.62
CA VAL A 138 8.24 18.24 -10.31
C VAL A 138 8.76 16.82 -10.46
N VAL A 139 8.09 15.84 -9.87
CA VAL A 139 8.49 14.45 -9.92
C VAL A 139 7.53 13.65 -10.79
N ILE A 140 8.04 13.03 -11.85
CA ILE A 140 7.31 12.08 -12.71
C ILE A 140 7.70 10.66 -12.27
N SER A 141 6.88 10.03 -11.42
CA SER A 141 7.22 8.73 -10.81
C SER A 141 6.07 7.71 -10.89
N PRO A 142 5.60 7.38 -12.10
CA PRO A 142 4.58 6.35 -12.25
C PRO A 142 5.08 5.02 -11.65
N PRO A 143 4.23 4.23 -10.95
CA PRO A 143 4.63 2.92 -10.44
C PRO A 143 4.83 1.90 -11.56
N GLN A 144 4.13 2.10 -12.69
CA GLN A 144 4.18 1.26 -13.87
C GLN A 144 3.98 2.10 -15.14
N VAL A 145 4.67 1.71 -16.22
CA VAL A 145 4.54 2.32 -17.55
C VAL A 145 4.07 1.24 -18.51
N LYS A 146 2.84 1.33 -19.02
CA LYS A 146 2.28 0.38 -20.00
C LYS A 146 2.65 0.75 -21.44
N ASP A 147 2.56 2.05 -21.78
CA ASP A 147 3.01 2.58 -23.08
C ASP A 147 4.38 3.25 -22.96
N VAL A 148 5.43 2.46 -23.18
CA VAL A 148 6.83 2.89 -23.07
C VAL A 148 7.19 3.97 -24.11
N ALA A 149 6.63 3.88 -25.32
CA ALA A 149 6.96 4.81 -26.40
C ALA A 149 6.30 6.17 -26.17
N ALA A 150 5.04 6.20 -25.72
CA ALA A 150 4.38 7.44 -25.33
C ALA A 150 5.06 8.07 -24.11
N TYR A 151 5.47 7.27 -23.12
CA TYR A 151 6.19 7.79 -21.95
C TYR A 151 7.51 8.49 -22.34
N GLY A 152 8.28 7.89 -23.25
CA GLY A 152 9.52 8.52 -23.75
C GLY A 152 9.26 9.86 -24.45
N ARG A 153 8.24 9.95 -25.30
CA ARG A 153 7.85 11.22 -25.97
C ARG A 153 7.35 12.27 -24.97
N PHE A 154 6.52 11.86 -24.03
CA PHE A 154 6.01 12.71 -22.95
C PHE A 154 7.13 13.32 -22.11
N VAL A 155 8.10 12.49 -21.68
CA VAL A 155 9.28 12.97 -20.94
C VAL A 155 10.09 13.94 -21.79
N ALA A 156 10.31 13.65 -23.07
CA ALA A 156 11.04 14.55 -23.97
C ALA A 156 10.37 15.93 -24.12
N GLN A 157 9.03 15.98 -24.14
CA GLN A 157 8.29 17.22 -24.11
C GLN A 157 8.46 17.93 -22.76
N LEU A 158 8.29 17.22 -21.64
CA LEU A 158 8.41 17.79 -20.29
C LEU A 158 9.78 18.37 -19.96
N ILE A 159 10.87 17.87 -20.56
CA ILE A 159 12.21 18.46 -20.35
C ILE A 159 12.25 19.94 -20.73
N HIS A 160 11.34 20.42 -21.59
CA HIS A 160 11.24 21.85 -21.90
C HIS A 160 10.85 22.70 -20.68
N CYS A 161 10.20 22.13 -19.65
CA CYS A 161 9.99 22.78 -18.34
C CYS A 161 11.31 23.17 -17.66
N ALA A 162 12.39 22.43 -17.91
CA ALA A 162 13.69 22.63 -17.29
C ALA A 162 14.47 23.83 -17.86
N ALA A 163 13.92 24.51 -18.86
CA ALA A 163 14.42 25.81 -19.30
C ALA A 163 14.20 26.92 -18.25
N LEU A 164 13.33 26.69 -17.26
CA LEU A 164 13.08 27.63 -16.17
C LEU A 164 14.00 27.31 -14.98
N PRO A 165 14.78 28.28 -14.46
CA PRO A 165 15.65 28.05 -13.31
C PRO A 165 14.88 27.72 -12.01
N GLU A 166 13.61 28.12 -11.96
CA GLU A 166 12.73 27.87 -10.84
C GLU A 166 12.24 26.41 -10.78
N LEU A 167 12.45 25.60 -11.82
CA LEU A 167 11.84 24.27 -11.94
C LEU A 167 12.92 23.19 -11.99
N VAL A 168 12.76 22.17 -11.14
CA VAL A 168 13.58 20.95 -11.19
C VAL A 168 12.67 19.76 -11.49
N LEU A 169 12.94 19.08 -12.59
CA LEU A 169 12.25 17.89 -13.05
C LEU A 169 12.99 16.64 -12.57
N VAL A 170 12.31 15.75 -11.87
CA VAL A 170 12.84 14.45 -11.44
C VAL A 170 12.01 13.35 -12.12
N VAL A 171 12.61 12.59 -13.02
CA VAL A 171 11.91 11.55 -13.80
C VAL A 171 12.35 10.17 -13.33
N ARG A 172 11.42 9.32 -12.91
CA ARG A 172 11.72 7.94 -12.53
C ARG A 172 12.22 7.14 -13.72
N ASP A 173 13.32 6.45 -13.51
CA ASP A 173 13.88 5.54 -14.49
C ASP A 173 13.14 4.21 -14.51
N HIS A 174 12.41 3.96 -15.59
CA HIS A 174 11.79 2.67 -15.89
C HIS A 174 12.64 1.80 -16.84
N ARG A 175 13.95 2.11 -16.96
CA ARG A 175 14.89 1.54 -17.93
C ARG A 175 14.43 1.75 -19.37
N VAL A 176 13.83 2.91 -19.63
CA VAL A 176 13.36 3.31 -20.95
C VAL A 176 14.53 3.97 -21.68
N PRO A 177 15.07 3.39 -22.77
CA PRO A 177 16.26 3.93 -23.43
C PRO A 177 16.13 5.40 -23.80
N ALA A 178 14.96 5.78 -24.36
CA ALA A 178 14.66 7.16 -24.74
C ALA A 178 14.71 8.16 -23.56
N VAL A 179 14.52 7.72 -22.31
CA VAL A 179 14.63 8.57 -21.11
C VAL A 179 16.07 8.56 -20.59
N MET A 180 16.72 7.40 -20.62
CA MET A 180 18.11 7.24 -20.17
C MET A 180 19.08 8.05 -21.03
N ASP A 181 18.88 8.05 -22.36
CA ASP A 181 19.70 8.80 -23.31
C ASP A 181 19.49 10.32 -23.18
N LEU A 182 18.30 10.72 -22.72
CA LEU A 182 17.89 12.12 -22.63
C LEU A 182 18.32 12.78 -21.31
N ILE A 183 18.41 12.00 -20.22
CA ILE A 183 18.70 12.50 -18.87
C ILE A 183 19.92 11.77 -18.29
N ALA A 184 21.07 12.43 -18.39
CA ALA A 184 22.36 11.90 -17.92
C ALA A 184 22.49 11.95 -16.39
N ASN A 185 22.02 13.02 -15.76
CA ASN A 185 22.15 13.20 -14.30
C ASN A 185 21.21 12.27 -13.55
N THR A 186 21.72 11.63 -12.51
CA THR A 186 20.96 10.65 -11.73
C THR A 186 20.89 11.02 -10.26
N VAL A 187 19.84 10.52 -9.63
CA VAL A 187 19.70 10.38 -8.18
C VAL A 187 19.28 8.94 -7.91
N THR A 188 19.91 8.25 -6.97
CA THR A 188 19.68 6.81 -6.77
C THR A 188 19.03 6.49 -5.44
N LEU A 189 17.94 5.71 -5.48
CA LEU A 189 17.37 5.02 -4.32
C LEU A 189 17.60 3.51 -4.47
N ASN A 190 18.66 3.00 -3.85
CA ASN A 190 18.99 1.58 -3.88
C ASN A 190 18.80 0.93 -2.51
N VAL A 191 17.77 0.12 -2.36
CA VAL A 191 17.46 -0.62 -1.13
C VAL A 191 17.96 -2.06 -1.25
N ASP A 192 19.04 -2.39 -0.52
CA ASP A 192 19.51 -3.77 -0.43
C ASP A 192 18.52 -4.61 0.41
N ARG A 193 17.61 -5.29 -0.30
CA ARG A 193 16.60 -6.17 0.31
C ARG A 193 17.19 -7.31 1.11
N LYS A 194 18.36 -7.83 0.74
CA LYS A 194 19.01 -8.91 1.48
C LYS A 194 19.60 -8.38 2.78
N ALA A 195 20.24 -7.20 2.76
CA ALA A 195 20.70 -6.54 3.96
C ALA A 195 19.53 -6.14 4.87
N LEU A 196 18.43 -5.61 4.32
CA LEU A 196 17.24 -5.27 5.08
C LEU A 196 16.62 -6.50 5.74
N ALA A 197 16.46 -7.60 5.00
CA ALA A 197 16.01 -8.87 5.55
C ALA A 197 16.93 -9.38 6.68
N ARG A 198 18.26 -9.33 6.47
CA ARG A 198 19.24 -9.70 7.50
C ARG A 198 19.15 -8.80 8.74
N HIS A 199 18.91 -7.51 8.55
CA HIS A 199 18.71 -6.55 9.63
C HIS A 199 17.45 -6.91 10.43
N VAL A 200 16.32 -7.14 9.75
CA VAL A 200 15.05 -7.51 10.38
C VAL A 200 15.14 -8.84 11.13
N ARG A 201 15.80 -9.85 10.54
CA ARG A 201 16.08 -11.14 11.19
C ARG A 201 16.80 -10.94 12.54
N ASN A 202 17.74 -10.01 12.58
CA ASN A 202 18.57 -9.72 13.74
C ASN A 202 18.06 -8.59 14.63
N LEU A 203 16.90 -7.98 14.32
CA LEU A 203 16.27 -6.97 15.18
C LEU A 203 16.05 -7.57 16.57
N ARG A 204 16.65 -6.93 17.57
CA ARG A 204 16.39 -7.22 18.98
C ARG A 204 15.16 -6.43 19.42
N SER A 205 14.37 -6.97 20.33
CA SER A 205 13.26 -6.20 20.90
C SER A 205 13.82 -4.94 21.59
N ALA A 206 13.09 -3.83 21.56
CA ALA A 206 13.43 -2.67 22.40
C ALA A 206 13.50 -3.06 23.90
N HIS A 207 12.77 -4.10 24.30
CA HIS A 207 12.82 -4.68 25.65
C HIS A 207 14.06 -5.58 25.91
N ASP A 208 14.82 -5.96 24.87
CA ASP A 208 16.09 -6.70 25.00
C ASP A 208 17.30 -5.76 25.22
N VAL A 209 17.10 -4.44 25.17
CA VAL A 209 18.16 -3.42 25.34
C VAL A 209 18.13 -2.75 26.72
N GLY A 210 17.12 -3.07 27.54
CA GLY A 210 17.13 -2.64 28.94
C GLY A 210 18.38 -3.14 29.65
N PRO A 211 18.94 -2.38 30.63
CA PRO A 211 20.09 -2.84 31.39
C PRO A 211 19.79 -4.25 31.93
N LYS A 212 20.76 -5.17 31.79
CA LYS A 212 20.65 -6.49 32.42
C LYS A 212 20.25 -6.26 33.87
N ARG A 213 19.07 -6.74 34.28
CA ARG A 213 18.72 -6.78 35.70
C ARG A 213 19.69 -7.78 36.33
N GLU A 214 20.79 -7.28 36.89
CA GLU A 214 21.87 -8.09 37.50
C GLU A 214 21.32 -9.03 38.60
N ASN A 215 20.16 -8.69 39.16
CA ASN A 215 19.44 -9.46 40.17
C ASN A 215 18.03 -9.88 39.76
N ALA A 216 17.75 -10.13 38.46
CA ALA A 216 16.50 -10.77 38.10
C ALA A 216 16.50 -12.21 38.65
N PRO A 217 15.57 -12.58 39.56
CA PRO A 217 15.53 -13.94 40.08
C PRO A 217 15.30 -14.91 38.91
N ALA A 218 16.31 -15.72 38.59
CA ALA A 218 16.14 -16.79 37.64
C ALA A 218 15.11 -17.77 38.21
N LEU A 219 14.08 -18.08 37.44
CA LEU A 219 13.16 -19.16 37.78
C LEU A 219 13.98 -20.46 37.86
N THR A 220 14.28 -20.91 39.07
CA THR A 220 14.83 -22.24 39.34
C THR A 220 13.95 -23.30 38.68
N PRO A 221 14.49 -24.46 38.25
CA PRO A 221 13.71 -25.51 37.58
C PRO A 221 12.42 -25.89 38.31
N GLU A 222 12.45 -25.95 39.64
CA GLU A 222 11.29 -26.25 40.50
C GLU A 222 10.22 -25.16 40.44
N ARG A 223 10.60 -23.89 40.64
CA ARG A 223 9.69 -22.73 40.49
C ARG A 223 9.14 -22.59 39.08
N ARG A 224 9.94 -22.91 38.04
CA ARG A 224 9.46 -22.98 36.65
C ARG A 224 8.41 -24.06 36.53
N LYS A 225 8.69 -25.29 36.98
CA LYS A 225 7.75 -26.41 36.91
C LYS A 225 6.46 -26.11 37.66
N ALA A 226 6.54 -25.60 38.89
CA ALA A 226 5.36 -25.18 39.66
C ALA A 226 4.55 -24.07 38.95
N LEU A 227 5.23 -23.15 38.26
CA LEU A 227 4.56 -22.11 37.47
C LEU A 227 3.92 -22.67 36.20
N GLU A 228 4.57 -23.63 35.53
CA GLU A 228 4.03 -24.34 34.37
C GLU A 228 2.82 -25.20 34.74
N ASP A 229 2.90 -25.93 35.85
CA ASP A 229 1.81 -26.73 36.41
C ASP A 229 0.62 -25.83 36.78
N ARG A 230 0.88 -24.68 37.43
CA ARG A 230 -0.16 -23.70 37.77
C ARG A 230 -0.81 -23.06 36.54
N LEU A 231 -0.03 -22.76 35.51
CA LEU A 231 -0.52 -22.13 34.28
C LEU A 231 -1.09 -23.13 33.27
N GLY A 232 -0.93 -24.43 33.52
CA GLY A 232 -1.31 -25.50 32.58
C GLY A 232 -0.59 -25.41 31.23
N ARG A 233 0.58 -24.77 31.16
CA ARG A 233 1.37 -24.58 29.93
C ARG A 233 2.86 -24.44 30.21
N ARG A 234 3.69 -24.86 29.26
CA ARG A 234 5.15 -24.66 29.33
C ARG A 234 5.51 -23.18 29.18
N LEU A 235 6.49 -22.73 29.95
CA LEU A 235 7.01 -21.38 29.85
C LEU A 235 8.03 -21.34 28.73
N MET A 236 7.80 -20.46 27.77
CA MET A 236 8.71 -20.22 26.66
C MET A 236 10.13 -19.93 27.16
N GLY A 237 11.07 -20.78 26.74
CA GLY A 237 12.48 -20.48 26.86
C GLY A 237 12.90 -19.49 25.77
N LYS A 238 13.90 -18.66 26.05
CA LYS A 238 14.50 -17.75 25.04
C LYS A 238 14.88 -18.48 23.74
N ARG A 239 15.37 -19.72 23.86
CA ARG A 239 15.74 -20.57 22.72
C ARG A 239 14.54 -20.95 21.84
N THR A 240 13.41 -21.32 22.44
CA THR A 240 12.19 -21.66 21.70
C THR A 240 11.62 -20.46 20.97
N GLY A 241 11.57 -19.29 21.63
CA GLY A 241 11.14 -18.04 21.01
C GLY A 241 12.03 -17.65 19.83
N GLN A 242 13.35 -17.76 19.99
CA GLN A 242 14.31 -17.49 18.91
C GLN A 242 14.14 -18.46 17.73
N ALA A 243 14.01 -19.76 17.99
CA ALA A 243 13.79 -20.76 16.94
C ALA A 243 12.47 -20.54 16.20
N LEU A 244 11.39 -20.19 16.91
CA LEU A 244 10.11 -19.86 16.28
C LEU A 244 10.24 -18.61 15.39
N LYS A 245 10.87 -17.54 15.89
CA LYS A 245 11.14 -16.31 15.13
C LYS A 245 11.89 -16.63 13.84
N GLU A 246 12.97 -17.41 13.92
CA GLU A 246 13.77 -17.79 12.76
C GLU A 246 12.96 -18.59 11.73
N LEU A 247 12.16 -19.57 12.18
CA LEU A 247 11.31 -20.34 11.29
C LEU A 247 10.26 -19.49 10.59
N LEU A 248 9.59 -18.59 11.32
CA LEU A 248 8.58 -17.69 10.74
C LEU A 248 9.20 -16.68 9.77
N PHE A 249 10.37 -16.14 10.11
CA PHE A 249 11.10 -15.22 9.25
C PHE A 249 11.56 -15.91 7.95
N ASP A 250 12.22 -17.07 8.06
CA ASP A 250 12.65 -17.85 6.90
C ASP A 250 11.44 -18.26 6.02
N ALA A 251 10.30 -18.60 6.64
CA ALA A 251 9.08 -18.95 5.91
C ALA A 251 8.50 -17.76 5.16
N GLY A 252 8.40 -16.60 5.83
CA GLY A 252 7.91 -15.36 5.20
C GLY A 252 8.80 -14.89 4.05
N GLN A 253 10.12 -15.00 4.22
CA GLN A 253 11.07 -14.70 3.14
C GLN A 253 10.88 -15.65 1.95
N ALA A 254 10.83 -16.97 2.20
CA ALA A 254 10.61 -17.95 1.14
C ALA A 254 9.27 -17.72 0.40
N GLN A 255 8.21 -17.35 1.13
CA GLN A 255 6.92 -17.00 0.55
C GLN A 255 7.02 -15.77 -0.36
N GLY A 256 7.69 -14.71 0.08
CA GLY A 256 7.89 -13.48 -0.69
C GLY A 256 8.78 -13.67 -1.94
N GLU A 257 9.73 -14.61 -1.89
CA GLU A 257 10.57 -15.00 -3.02
C GLU A 257 9.90 -15.99 -3.99
N GLY A 258 8.66 -16.41 -3.71
CA GLY A 258 7.93 -17.40 -4.52
C GLY A 258 8.37 -18.85 -4.30
N ASN A 259 9.25 -19.12 -3.33
CA ASN A 259 9.68 -20.47 -2.95
C ASN A 259 8.66 -21.11 -1.98
N PHE A 260 7.45 -21.34 -2.48
CA PHE A 260 6.30 -21.78 -1.69
C PHE A 260 6.50 -23.15 -1.03
N GLU A 261 7.27 -24.05 -1.64
CA GLU A 261 7.56 -25.35 -1.04
C GLU A 261 8.44 -25.23 0.22
N LEU A 262 9.45 -24.36 0.16
CA LEU A 262 10.29 -24.06 1.32
C LEU A 262 9.48 -23.33 2.39
N ALA A 263 8.64 -22.37 2.01
CA ALA A 263 7.73 -21.69 2.92
C ALA A 263 6.81 -22.68 3.66
N ALA A 264 6.15 -23.59 2.92
CA ALA A 264 5.30 -24.63 3.49
C ALA A 264 6.07 -25.55 4.44
N LYS A 265 7.31 -25.94 4.10
CA LYS A 265 8.17 -26.72 5.00
C LYS A 265 8.48 -25.95 6.30
N LYS A 266 8.86 -24.69 6.21
CA LYS A 266 9.22 -23.86 7.37
C LYS A 266 8.02 -23.55 8.26
N PHE A 267 6.86 -23.23 7.68
CA PHE A 267 5.62 -23.08 8.43
C PHE A 267 5.18 -24.38 9.10
N ARG A 268 5.35 -25.55 8.46
CA ARG A 268 5.09 -26.85 9.11
C ARG A 268 6.01 -27.08 10.30
N MET A 269 7.30 -26.75 10.18
CA MET A 269 8.24 -26.84 11.30
C MET A 269 7.85 -25.88 12.45
N ALA A 270 7.47 -24.64 12.12
CA ALA A 270 6.98 -23.67 13.10
C ALA A 270 5.71 -24.17 13.80
N ARG A 271 4.75 -24.71 13.04
CA ARG A 271 3.52 -25.32 13.55
C ARG A 271 3.81 -26.44 14.54
N THR A 272 4.72 -27.36 14.20
CA THR A 272 5.14 -28.45 15.10
C THR A 272 5.80 -27.90 16.36
N LEU A 273 6.66 -26.89 16.24
CA LEU A 273 7.29 -26.24 17.38
C LEU A 273 6.25 -25.61 18.32
N CYS A 274 5.25 -24.91 17.77
CA CYS A 274 4.15 -24.31 18.52
C CYS A 274 3.33 -25.39 19.26
N LEU A 275 3.01 -26.50 18.58
CA LEU A 275 2.28 -27.62 19.19
C LEU A 275 3.02 -28.19 20.40
N VAL A 276 4.29 -28.57 20.24
CA VAL A 276 5.08 -29.18 21.34
C VAL A 276 5.43 -28.19 22.45
N SER A 277 5.35 -26.89 22.17
CA SER A 277 5.61 -25.81 23.13
C SER A 277 4.34 -25.29 23.80
N GLY A 278 3.15 -25.78 23.42
CA GLY A 278 1.87 -25.33 23.98
C GLY A 278 1.44 -23.93 23.54
N LEU A 279 2.00 -23.42 22.44
CA LEU A 279 1.67 -22.12 21.84
C LEU A 279 0.42 -22.24 20.97
N LYS A 280 -0.75 -22.32 21.62
CA LYS A 280 -1.99 -22.68 20.91
C LYS A 280 -2.39 -21.65 19.84
N HIS A 281 -2.26 -20.36 20.13
CA HIS A 281 -2.62 -19.31 19.16
C HIS A 281 -1.69 -19.34 17.95
N GLU A 282 -0.37 -19.41 18.19
CA GLU A 282 0.64 -19.49 17.15
C GLU A 282 0.55 -20.82 16.38
N HIS A 283 0.11 -21.91 17.03
CA HIS A 283 -0.17 -23.18 16.37
C HIS A 283 -1.30 -23.05 15.36
N ALA A 284 -2.40 -22.37 15.72
CA ALA A 284 -3.50 -22.06 14.81
C ALA A 284 -3.05 -21.15 13.66
N THR A 285 -2.33 -20.06 13.96
CA THR A 285 -1.77 -19.16 12.94
C THR A 285 -0.83 -19.89 11.98
N CYS A 286 0.06 -20.76 12.49
CA CYS A 286 0.95 -21.54 11.63
C CYS A 286 0.17 -22.56 10.78
N ALA A 287 -0.94 -23.13 11.26
CA ALA A 287 -1.78 -24.01 10.45
C ALA A 287 -2.39 -23.27 9.25
N ILE A 288 -2.88 -22.05 9.46
CA ILE A 288 -3.38 -21.18 8.39
C ILE A 288 -2.25 -20.84 7.41
N ALA A 289 -1.07 -20.46 7.91
CA ALA A 289 0.08 -20.14 7.06
C ALA A 289 0.57 -21.34 6.22
N VAL A 290 0.53 -22.56 6.77
CA VAL A 290 0.76 -23.79 5.99
C VAL A 290 -0.27 -23.92 4.87
N GLY A 291 -1.56 -23.68 5.16
CA GLY A 291 -2.63 -23.70 4.16
C GLY A 291 -2.36 -22.72 3.02
N THR A 292 -1.99 -21.47 3.34
CA THR A 292 -1.64 -20.45 2.36
C THR A 292 -0.45 -20.86 1.49
N ALA A 293 0.61 -21.40 2.07
CA ALA A 293 1.78 -21.83 1.31
C ALA A 293 1.49 -23.05 0.41
N GLU A 294 0.72 -24.04 0.89
CA GLU A 294 0.30 -25.18 0.06
C GLU A 294 -0.68 -24.77 -1.04
N PHE A 295 -1.54 -23.77 -0.80
CA PHE A 295 -2.38 -23.15 -1.83
C PHE A 295 -1.51 -22.51 -2.93
N SER A 296 -0.49 -21.74 -2.56
CA SER A 296 0.47 -21.16 -3.52
C SER A 296 1.27 -22.22 -4.27
N CYS A 297 1.44 -23.43 -3.72
CA CYS A 297 2.03 -24.57 -4.42
C CYS A 297 1.06 -25.27 -5.40
N GLY A 298 -0.21 -24.86 -5.48
CA GLY A 298 -1.26 -25.56 -6.23
C GLY A 298 -1.65 -26.91 -5.63
N ARG A 299 -1.35 -27.15 -4.34
CA ARG A 299 -1.61 -28.44 -3.66
C ARG A 299 -2.90 -28.38 -2.87
N THR A 300 -4.00 -28.24 -3.60
CA THR A 300 -5.34 -27.98 -3.06
C THR A 300 -5.76 -28.92 -1.91
N PRO A 301 -5.59 -30.25 -1.97
CA PRO A 301 -5.95 -31.13 -0.85
C PRO A 301 -5.22 -30.78 0.45
N ARG A 302 -3.92 -30.46 0.37
CA ARG A 302 -3.10 -30.10 1.54
C ARG A 302 -3.45 -28.71 2.07
N ALA A 303 -3.75 -27.77 1.17
CA ALA A 303 -4.22 -26.45 1.55
C ALA A 303 -5.52 -26.54 2.36
N LEU A 304 -6.51 -27.26 1.83
CA LEU A 304 -7.80 -27.46 2.49
C LEU A 304 -7.65 -28.19 3.83
N GLU A 305 -6.81 -29.22 3.91
CA GLU A 305 -6.51 -29.91 5.17
C GLU A 305 -5.95 -28.94 6.22
N ALA A 306 -4.95 -28.15 5.86
CA ALA A 306 -4.32 -27.21 6.77
C ALA A 306 -5.25 -26.07 7.20
N PHE A 307 -6.07 -25.53 6.29
CA PHE A 307 -7.06 -24.51 6.65
C PHE A 307 -8.17 -25.08 7.54
N ARG A 308 -8.69 -26.30 7.27
CA ARG A 308 -9.67 -26.97 8.15
C ARG A 308 -9.10 -27.20 9.54
N GLN A 309 -7.83 -27.58 9.64
CA GLN A 309 -7.13 -27.65 10.92
C GLN A 309 -7.07 -26.27 11.59
N GLY A 310 -6.77 -25.20 10.84
CA GLY A 310 -6.81 -23.82 11.32
C GLY A 310 -8.18 -23.40 11.87
N VAL A 311 -9.27 -23.69 11.15
CA VAL A 311 -10.66 -23.46 11.60
C VAL A 311 -10.92 -24.17 12.93
N LYS A 312 -10.62 -25.46 13.01
CA LYS A 312 -10.82 -26.25 14.24
C LYS A 312 -10.06 -25.65 15.43
N LEU A 313 -8.79 -25.32 15.24
CA LEU A 313 -7.96 -24.73 16.30
C LEU A 313 -8.47 -23.35 16.71
N ALA A 314 -8.91 -22.53 15.76
CA ALA A 314 -9.46 -21.21 16.04
C ALA A 314 -10.77 -21.30 16.86
N GLN A 315 -11.65 -22.24 16.52
CA GLN A 315 -12.88 -22.51 17.27
C GLN A 315 -12.59 -22.98 18.70
N GLU A 316 -11.64 -23.90 18.88
CA GLU A 316 -11.19 -24.34 20.21
C GLU A 316 -10.63 -23.19 21.06
N LEU A 317 -10.13 -22.13 20.44
CA LEU A 317 -9.59 -20.93 21.09
C LEU A 317 -10.62 -19.79 21.25
N GLY A 318 -11.80 -19.89 20.65
CA GLY A 318 -12.73 -18.76 20.52
C GLY A 318 -12.14 -17.60 19.70
N ALA A 319 -11.15 -17.87 18.85
CA ALA A 319 -10.43 -16.87 18.07
C ALA A 319 -11.11 -16.60 16.72
N VAL A 320 -12.23 -15.85 16.75
CA VAL A 320 -13.09 -15.57 15.58
C VAL A 320 -12.30 -15.04 14.37
N GLN A 321 -11.31 -14.16 14.61
CA GLN A 321 -10.47 -13.61 13.53
C GLN A 321 -9.63 -14.68 12.82
N LEU A 322 -9.11 -15.67 13.55
CA LEU A 322 -8.39 -16.79 12.95
C LEU A 322 -9.34 -17.74 12.21
N GLU A 323 -10.55 -17.96 12.75
CA GLU A 323 -11.57 -18.78 12.08
C GLU A 323 -11.97 -18.14 10.75
N LEU A 324 -12.18 -16.83 10.75
CA LEU A 324 -12.48 -16.04 9.55
C LEU A 324 -11.37 -16.17 8.50
N GLN A 325 -10.11 -15.98 8.88
CA GLN A 325 -8.96 -16.12 7.98
C GLN A 325 -8.85 -17.52 7.38
N ALA A 326 -9.00 -18.56 8.21
CA ALA A 326 -8.92 -19.95 7.75
C ALA A 326 -10.09 -20.29 6.80
N THR A 327 -11.30 -19.83 7.13
CA THR A 327 -12.50 -20.03 6.31
C THR A 327 -12.39 -19.32 4.96
N LEU A 328 -11.85 -18.10 4.94
CA LEU A 328 -11.57 -17.37 3.71
C LEU A 328 -10.55 -18.12 2.84
N GLY A 329 -9.54 -18.73 3.45
CA GLY A 329 -8.57 -19.60 2.77
C GLY A 329 -9.24 -20.80 2.10
N ILE A 330 -10.19 -21.45 2.78
CA ILE A 330 -10.99 -22.55 2.22
C ILE A 330 -11.83 -22.06 1.02
N ALA A 331 -12.59 -20.97 1.19
CA ALA A 331 -13.45 -20.42 0.14
C ALA A 331 -12.65 -20.03 -1.11
N SER A 332 -11.50 -19.36 -0.91
CA SER A 332 -10.57 -19.00 -1.99
C SER A 332 -10.00 -20.22 -2.70
N THR A 333 -9.69 -21.29 -1.94
CA THR A 333 -9.19 -22.54 -2.51
C THR A 333 -10.23 -23.21 -3.41
N PHE A 334 -11.48 -23.28 -2.95
CA PHE A 334 -12.57 -23.82 -3.78
C PHE A 334 -12.85 -22.96 -5.02
N LEU A 335 -12.78 -21.63 -4.89
CA LEU A 335 -12.94 -20.74 -6.02
C LEU A 335 -11.86 -20.97 -7.10
N ASN A 336 -10.60 -21.14 -6.68
CA ASN A 336 -9.50 -21.44 -7.59
C ASN A 336 -9.71 -22.76 -8.36
N GLU A 337 -10.26 -23.77 -7.70
CA GLU A 337 -10.65 -25.05 -8.32
C GLU A 337 -11.98 -24.98 -9.09
N LYS A 338 -12.59 -23.80 -9.21
CA LYS A 338 -13.90 -23.59 -9.87
C LYS A 338 -15.03 -24.40 -9.22
N MET A 339 -14.87 -24.79 -7.95
CA MET A 339 -15.89 -25.41 -7.12
C MET A 339 -16.76 -24.31 -6.52
N TYR A 340 -17.52 -23.63 -7.38
CA TYR A 340 -18.22 -22.38 -7.04
C TYR A 340 -19.27 -22.54 -5.94
N ASP A 341 -19.94 -23.70 -5.85
CA ASP A 341 -20.95 -23.95 -4.82
C ASP A 341 -20.30 -24.03 -3.42
N ASP A 342 -19.20 -24.77 -3.30
CA ASP A 342 -18.41 -24.87 -2.06
C ASP A 342 -17.74 -23.54 -1.72
N ALA A 343 -17.25 -22.81 -2.72
CA ALA A 343 -16.70 -21.47 -2.54
C ALA A 343 -17.74 -20.52 -1.95
N ARG A 344 -18.97 -20.52 -2.50
CA ARG A 344 -20.07 -19.70 -1.95
C ARG A 344 -20.48 -20.09 -0.55
N ALA A 345 -20.51 -21.39 -0.23
CA ALA A 345 -20.76 -21.86 1.14
C ALA A 345 -19.67 -21.34 2.10
N GLY A 346 -18.40 -21.37 1.67
CA GLY A 346 -17.28 -20.80 2.40
C GLY A 346 -17.42 -19.28 2.59
N TYR A 347 -17.74 -18.53 1.53
CA TYR A 347 -17.96 -17.08 1.64
C TYR A 347 -19.20 -16.73 2.48
N GLN A 348 -20.24 -17.57 2.48
CA GLN A 348 -21.39 -17.39 3.37
C GLN A 348 -20.95 -17.51 4.83
N ARG A 349 -20.15 -18.53 5.15
CA ARG A 349 -19.57 -18.69 6.49
C ARG A 349 -18.71 -17.49 6.88
N VAL A 350 -17.93 -16.92 5.95
CA VAL A 350 -17.17 -15.68 6.18
C VAL A 350 -18.09 -14.51 6.49
N TYR A 351 -19.17 -14.32 5.72
CA TYR A 351 -20.16 -13.27 5.96
C TYR A 351 -20.77 -13.39 7.37
N ASP A 352 -21.13 -14.61 7.78
CA ASP A 352 -21.72 -14.88 9.09
C ASP A 352 -20.72 -14.61 10.24
N LEU A 353 -19.44 -14.95 10.05
CA LEU A 353 -18.37 -14.73 11.04
C LEU A 353 -17.92 -13.27 11.14
N ALA A 354 -18.12 -12.47 10.10
CA ALA A 354 -17.66 -11.09 9.98
C ALA A 354 -18.47 -10.09 10.82
N ASP A 355 -18.96 -10.49 12.00
CA ASP A 355 -19.69 -9.59 12.89
C ASP A 355 -18.79 -8.46 13.39
N GLY A 356 -19.26 -7.21 13.26
CA GLY A 356 -18.45 -6.02 13.49
C GLY A 356 -17.38 -5.71 12.43
N SER A 357 -17.34 -6.42 11.30
CA SER A 357 -16.46 -6.11 10.16
C SER A 357 -17.24 -5.92 8.86
N PRO A 358 -17.82 -4.73 8.64
CA PRO A 358 -18.62 -4.44 7.44
C PRO A 358 -17.87 -4.66 6.12
N GLY A 359 -16.59 -4.26 6.07
CA GLY A 359 -15.76 -4.47 4.88
C GLY A 359 -15.64 -5.94 4.50
N MET A 360 -15.53 -6.84 5.49
CA MET A 360 -15.44 -8.27 5.23
C MET A 360 -16.79 -8.88 4.81
N ARG A 361 -17.91 -8.38 5.32
CA ARG A 361 -19.26 -8.77 4.85
C ARG A 361 -19.48 -8.37 3.40
N VAL A 362 -19.15 -7.13 3.04
CA VAL A 362 -19.23 -6.63 1.65
C VAL A 362 -18.34 -7.45 0.73
N GLU A 363 -17.12 -7.77 1.17
CA GLU A 363 -16.20 -8.59 0.40
C GLU A 363 -16.72 -10.03 0.19
N ALA A 364 -17.30 -10.64 1.22
CA ALA A 364 -17.90 -11.97 1.10
C ALA A 364 -19.06 -11.99 0.08
N LEU A 365 -19.95 -11.00 0.11
CA LEU A 365 -21.04 -10.85 -0.87
C LEU A 365 -20.50 -10.62 -2.28
N ARG A 366 -19.44 -9.80 -2.41
CA ARG A 366 -18.77 -9.57 -3.70
C ARG A 366 -18.28 -10.89 -4.28
N MET A 367 -17.57 -11.68 -3.49
CA MET A 367 -17.01 -12.97 -3.91
C MET A 367 -18.09 -14.02 -4.19
N GLN A 368 -19.22 -14.01 -3.48
CA GLN A 368 -20.38 -14.83 -3.84
C GLN A 368 -20.95 -14.45 -5.20
N GLY A 369 -21.06 -13.15 -5.49
CA GLY A 369 -21.48 -12.66 -6.81
C GLY A 369 -20.53 -13.07 -7.94
N GLU A 370 -19.21 -13.03 -7.70
CA GLU A 370 -18.19 -13.54 -8.65
C GLU A 370 -18.41 -15.03 -8.95
N CYS A 371 -18.73 -15.84 -7.92
CA CYS A 371 -19.01 -17.26 -8.12
C CYS A 371 -20.27 -17.50 -8.97
N PHE A 372 -21.32 -16.70 -8.78
CA PHE A 372 -22.54 -16.78 -9.59
C PHE A 372 -22.28 -16.33 -11.03
N ASP A 373 -21.54 -15.24 -11.22
CA ASP A 373 -21.18 -14.72 -12.54
C ASP A 373 -20.38 -15.76 -13.34
N ALA A 374 -19.39 -16.39 -12.68
CA ALA A 374 -18.57 -17.45 -13.28
C ALA A 374 -19.39 -18.71 -13.65
N GLN A 375 -20.50 -18.97 -12.97
CA GLN A 375 -21.45 -20.04 -13.31
C GLN A 375 -22.50 -19.63 -14.35
N LEU A 376 -22.38 -18.45 -14.96
CA LEU A 376 -23.36 -17.90 -15.90
C LEU A 376 -24.75 -17.76 -15.26
N ARG A 377 -24.79 -17.41 -13.98
CA ARG A 377 -26.00 -17.09 -13.20
C ARG A 377 -26.05 -15.58 -12.91
N PRO A 378 -26.17 -14.72 -13.92
CA PRO A 378 -26.02 -13.28 -13.74
C PRO A 378 -27.12 -12.65 -12.88
N GLY A 379 -28.32 -13.23 -12.83
CA GLY A 379 -29.39 -12.77 -11.96
C GLY A 379 -29.03 -12.89 -10.47
N ASP A 380 -28.44 -14.01 -10.07
CA ASP A 380 -27.97 -14.24 -8.70
C ASP A 380 -26.76 -13.36 -8.37
N ALA A 381 -25.86 -13.14 -9.34
CA ALA A 381 -24.74 -12.22 -9.18
C ALA A 381 -25.22 -10.78 -8.93
N VAL A 382 -26.15 -10.30 -9.76
CA VAL A 382 -26.80 -8.98 -9.61
C VAL A 382 -27.46 -8.86 -8.23
N ALA A 383 -28.19 -9.89 -7.77
CA ALA A 383 -28.82 -9.87 -6.45
C ALA A 383 -27.79 -9.75 -5.31
N ASN A 384 -26.67 -10.47 -5.39
CA ASN A 384 -25.61 -10.42 -4.37
C ASN A 384 -24.90 -9.07 -4.34
N TRP A 385 -24.58 -8.50 -5.49
CA TRP A 385 -23.91 -7.21 -5.56
C TRP A 385 -24.83 -6.04 -5.18
N ASN A 386 -26.12 -6.11 -5.50
CA ASN A 386 -27.10 -5.16 -4.96
C ASN A 386 -27.17 -5.23 -3.43
N ARG A 387 -27.23 -6.45 -2.86
CA ARG A 387 -27.20 -6.63 -1.40
C ARG A 387 -25.93 -6.04 -0.79
N ALA A 388 -24.77 -6.18 -1.44
CA ALA A 388 -23.52 -5.57 -0.98
C ALA A 388 -23.58 -4.03 -1.00
N ILE A 389 -24.19 -3.42 -2.03
CA ILE A 389 -24.40 -1.96 -2.08
C ILE A 389 -25.38 -1.51 -0.99
N ASP A 390 -26.43 -2.28 -0.71
CA ASP A 390 -27.39 -1.98 0.36
C ASP A 390 -26.74 -2.04 1.76
N GLU A 391 -25.87 -3.04 2.00
CA GLU A 391 -25.07 -3.11 3.23
C GLU A 391 -24.20 -1.86 3.40
N VAL A 392 -23.53 -1.41 2.34
CA VAL A 392 -22.67 -0.22 2.36
C VAL A 392 -23.48 1.06 2.63
N ALA A 393 -24.67 1.16 2.04
CA ALA A 393 -25.55 2.31 2.25
C ALA A 393 -26.02 2.42 3.72
N ALA A 394 -26.13 1.31 4.43
CA ALA A 394 -26.48 1.28 5.85
C ALA A 394 -25.31 1.61 6.79
N LEU A 395 -24.08 1.71 6.30
CA LEU A 395 -22.91 2.03 7.11
C LEU A 395 -22.78 3.52 7.37
N ASP A 396 -22.12 3.82 8.50
CA ASP A 396 -21.52 5.13 8.75
C ASP A 396 -20.60 5.53 7.57
N PRO A 397 -20.68 6.78 7.07
CA PRO A 397 -19.91 7.22 5.92
C PRO A 397 -18.39 6.97 6.02
N LEU A 398 -17.79 7.09 7.21
CA LEU A 398 -16.36 6.85 7.39
C LEU A 398 -15.99 5.38 7.16
N LEU A 399 -16.87 4.46 7.56
CA LEU A 399 -16.65 3.01 7.42
C LEU A 399 -16.78 2.53 5.97
N ARG A 400 -17.49 3.27 5.11
CA ARG A 400 -17.66 2.91 3.69
C ARG A 400 -16.33 2.89 2.94
N THR A 401 -15.40 3.78 3.31
CA THR A 401 -14.06 3.88 2.71
C THR A 401 -13.20 2.62 2.89
N ALA A 402 -13.51 1.80 3.90
CA ALA A 402 -12.82 0.55 4.19
C ALA A 402 -13.46 -0.68 3.49
N THR A 403 -14.37 -0.48 2.54
CA THR A 403 -15.09 -1.56 1.84
C THR A 403 -14.79 -1.59 0.34
N SER A 404 -15.03 -2.73 -0.32
CA SER A 404 -14.80 -2.93 -1.76
C SER A 404 -15.98 -2.49 -2.67
N TYR A 405 -16.83 -1.58 -2.19
CA TYR A 405 -18.11 -1.24 -2.84
C TYR A 405 -17.98 -0.62 -4.24
N THR A 406 -16.91 0.12 -4.51
CA THR A 406 -16.63 0.67 -5.84
C THR A 406 -16.34 -0.43 -6.87
N LEU A 407 -15.62 -1.47 -6.45
CA LEU A 407 -15.40 -2.67 -7.25
C LEU A 407 -16.70 -3.46 -7.43
N VAL A 408 -17.53 -3.59 -6.39
CA VAL A 408 -18.86 -4.21 -6.48
C VAL A 408 -19.70 -3.49 -7.55
N ALA A 409 -19.77 -2.16 -7.51
CA ALA A 409 -20.52 -1.35 -8.45
C ALA A 409 -20.04 -1.55 -9.90
N ARG A 410 -18.71 -1.55 -10.11
CA ARG A 410 -18.13 -1.82 -11.43
C ARG A 410 -18.53 -3.19 -11.97
N ARG A 411 -18.39 -4.25 -11.16
CA ARG A 411 -18.77 -5.63 -11.58
C ARG A 411 -20.25 -5.76 -11.86
N LEU A 412 -21.09 -5.09 -11.06
CA LEU A 412 -22.53 -5.02 -11.29
C LEU A 412 -22.87 -4.32 -12.62
N GLY A 413 -22.24 -3.18 -12.91
CA GLY A 413 -22.41 -2.46 -14.17
C GLY A 413 -21.99 -3.28 -15.41
N GLU A 414 -20.87 -3.98 -15.32
CA GLU A 414 -20.37 -4.89 -16.37
C GLU A 414 -21.38 -6.01 -16.67
N VAL A 415 -21.90 -6.68 -15.64
CA VAL A 415 -22.87 -7.76 -15.81
C VAL A 415 -24.22 -7.26 -16.30
N LEU A 416 -24.74 -6.14 -15.76
CA LEU A 416 -25.98 -5.53 -16.22
C LEU A 416 -25.92 -5.16 -17.70
N THR A 417 -24.81 -4.58 -18.13
CA THR A 417 -24.57 -4.26 -19.55
C THR A 417 -24.57 -5.53 -20.40
N ARG A 418 -23.82 -6.56 -19.95
CA ARG A 418 -23.71 -7.85 -20.65
C ARG A 418 -25.06 -8.57 -20.81
N ILE A 419 -25.98 -8.43 -19.87
CA ILE A 419 -27.31 -9.07 -19.91
C ILE A 419 -28.41 -8.17 -20.50
N GLY A 420 -28.05 -7.05 -21.15
CA GLY A 420 -29.03 -6.15 -21.80
C GLY A 420 -29.81 -5.25 -20.84
N ARG A 421 -29.39 -5.15 -19.57
CA ARG A 421 -29.98 -4.31 -18.52
C ARG A 421 -29.14 -3.06 -18.27
N ALA A 422 -28.47 -2.55 -19.30
CA ALA A 422 -27.60 -1.37 -19.21
C ALA A 422 -28.31 -0.10 -18.69
N HIS A 423 -29.64 -0.02 -18.87
CA HIS A 423 -30.47 1.08 -18.35
C HIS A 423 -30.50 1.15 -16.80
N GLU A 424 -30.10 0.09 -16.11
CA GLU A 424 -30.01 0.07 -14.64
C GLU A 424 -28.66 0.57 -14.11
N VAL A 425 -27.65 0.74 -14.96
CA VAL A 425 -26.32 1.18 -14.55
C VAL A 425 -26.31 2.65 -14.09
N PRO A 426 -26.91 3.63 -14.81
CA PRO A 426 -26.90 5.03 -14.38
C PRO A 426 -27.44 5.30 -12.96
N PRO A 427 -28.58 4.73 -12.51
CA PRO A 427 -29.04 4.94 -11.14
C PRO A 427 -28.13 4.29 -10.10
N ILE A 428 -27.48 3.17 -10.42
CA ILE A 428 -26.48 2.54 -9.54
C ILE A 428 -25.26 3.45 -9.40
N ASP A 429 -24.72 3.94 -10.51
CA ASP A 429 -23.58 4.86 -10.50
C ASP A 429 -23.89 6.15 -9.74
N ALA A 430 -25.11 6.68 -9.90
CA ALA A 430 -25.55 7.85 -9.15
C ALA A 430 -25.59 7.58 -7.64
N ARG A 431 -26.10 6.42 -7.23
CA ARG A 431 -26.11 6.00 -5.83
C ARG A 431 -24.70 5.86 -5.27
N VAL A 432 -23.78 5.22 -6.01
CA VAL A 432 -22.39 5.03 -5.58
C VAL A 432 -21.65 6.36 -5.45
N ARG A 433 -21.84 7.30 -6.39
CA ARG A 433 -21.30 8.66 -6.29
C ARG A 433 -21.80 9.41 -5.06
N SER A 434 -23.08 9.24 -4.69
CA SER A 434 -23.62 9.83 -3.45
C SER A 434 -22.92 9.26 -2.21
N LEU A 435 -22.75 7.94 -2.16
CA LEU A 435 -22.06 7.27 -1.05
C LEU A 435 -20.60 7.73 -0.93
N GLU A 436 -19.90 7.89 -2.06
CA GLU A 436 -18.54 8.43 -2.13
C GLU A 436 -18.44 9.88 -1.66
N ALA A 437 -19.37 10.73 -2.10
CA ALA A 437 -19.41 12.14 -1.70
C ALA A 437 -19.64 12.30 -0.18
N GLU A 438 -20.58 11.54 0.39
CA GLU A 438 -20.85 11.52 1.83
C GLU A 438 -19.64 11.03 2.65
N ALA A 439 -18.97 9.97 2.17
CA ALA A 439 -17.76 9.46 2.81
C ALA A 439 -16.63 10.48 2.77
N THR A 440 -16.43 11.14 1.63
CA THR A 440 -15.38 12.16 1.42
C THR A 440 -15.60 13.37 2.33
N ALA A 441 -16.84 13.88 2.38
CA ALA A 441 -17.21 14.98 3.26
C ALA A 441 -16.97 14.63 4.74
N SER A 442 -17.29 13.41 5.15
CA SER A 442 -17.08 12.94 6.52
C SER A 442 -15.59 12.82 6.88
N VAL A 443 -14.76 12.34 5.95
CA VAL A 443 -13.29 12.28 6.14
C VAL A 443 -12.70 13.69 6.26
N GLN A 444 -13.16 14.64 5.43
CA GLN A 444 -12.72 16.04 5.50
C GLN A 444 -13.10 16.69 6.83
N ALA A 445 -14.35 16.49 7.28
CA ALA A 445 -14.82 17.01 8.56
C ALA A 445 -14.02 16.44 9.75
N ALA A 446 -13.73 15.13 9.75
CA ALA A 446 -12.93 14.49 10.79
C ALA A 446 -11.50 15.05 10.85
N ARG A 447 -10.88 15.32 9.70
CA ARG A 447 -9.54 15.95 9.62
C ARG A 447 -9.54 17.38 10.17
N ALA A 448 -10.55 18.18 9.82
CA ALA A 448 -10.69 19.54 10.32
C ALA A 448 -10.90 19.59 11.85
N GLY A 449 -11.68 18.64 12.40
CA GLY A 449 -11.89 18.51 13.85
C GLY A 449 -10.62 18.11 14.61
N ALA A 450 -9.85 17.16 14.10
CA ALA A 450 -8.60 16.71 14.74
C ALA A 450 -7.54 17.83 14.81
N SER A 451 -7.47 18.72 13.81
CA SER A 451 -6.57 19.88 13.83
C SER A 451 -6.95 20.94 14.88
N SER A 452 -8.20 20.94 15.34
CA SER A 452 -8.67 21.88 16.38
C SER A 452 -8.38 21.41 17.82
N GLU A 453 -8.33 20.10 18.06
CA GLU A 453 -8.08 19.52 19.40
C GLU A 453 -6.60 19.47 19.78
N VAL A 454 -5.69 19.53 18.82
CA VAL A 454 -4.22 19.60 19.07
C VAL A 454 -3.77 21.01 19.49
N ARG A 455 -4.67 22.01 19.48
CA ARG A 455 -4.40 23.41 19.85
C ARG A 455 -4.80 23.80 21.29
N VAL A 456 -5.01 22.84 22.20
CA VAL A 456 -5.31 23.11 23.63
C VAL A 456 -4.11 22.87 24.53
#